data_AF-A0A3N4KE96-F1
#
_entry.id   AF-A0A3N4KE96-F1
#
_cell.length_a   1.000
_cell.length_b   1.000
_cell.length_c   1.000
_cell.angle_alpha   90.00
_cell.angle_beta   90.00
_cell.angle_gamma   90.00
#
_symmetry.space_group_name_H-M   'P 1'
#
loop_
_entity.id
_entity.type
_entity.pdbx_description
1 polymer ?
#
loop_
_entity_poly.entity_id
_entity_poly.type
_entity_poly.pdbx_seq_one_letter_code
_entity_poly.pdbx_strand_id
1 'polypeptide(L)'
;MGNPTPAPTPRAPDAPTTHFHSLLTHITYSTQSLTTLHKQTQSELSLLAAYFSSANSTLAALKPLAHPSNPNAVSRAAAVEARRKKWAEMEAMEEWKRKVEAVAENVRRREEVEGRLRGMLREIGEVMVEREVLKGIGEGVDAVL
;
A
#
# COMPACT_ATOMS: atom_id res chain seq x y z
N MET A 1 -60.46 -22.35 -1.12
CA MET A 1 -59.46 -21.53 -1.84
C MET A 1 -58.57 -20.91 -0.78
N GLY A 2 -57.32 -21.36 -0.63
CA GLY A 2 -56.39 -20.78 0.35
C GLY A 2 -55.83 -19.47 -0.19
N ASN A 3 -55.96 -18.39 0.58
CA ASN A 3 -55.29 -17.13 0.24
C ASN A 3 -53.77 -17.35 0.22
N PRO A 4 -53.05 -16.83 -0.78
CA PRO A 4 -51.59 -16.90 -0.78
C PRO A 4 -51.05 -16.04 0.36
N THR A 5 -50.18 -16.64 1.19
CA THR A 5 -49.42 -15.92 2.21
C THR A 5 -48.61 -14.82 1.51
N PRO A 6 -48.72 -13.55 1.91
CA PRO A 6 -47.94 -12.48 1.30
C PRO A 6 -46.45 -12.77 1.47
N ALA A 7 -45.69 -12.64 0.38
CA ALA A 7 -44.24 -12.75 0.43
C ALA A 7 -43.68 -11.75 1.46
N PRO A 8 -42.69 -12.14 2.28
CA PRO A 8 -42.11 -11.23 3.26
C PRO A 8 -41.53 -10.01 2.55
N THR A 9 -42.03 -8.83 2.91
CA THR A 9 -41.52 -7.55 2.40
C THR A 9 -40.05 -7.41 2.83
N PRO A 10 -39.11 -7.12 1.92
CA PRO A 10 -37.73 -6.89 2.30
C PRO A 10 -37.65 -5.72 3.30
N ARG A 11 -37.23 -5.98 4.55
CA ARG A 11 -36.97 -4.92 5.53
C ARG A 11 -35.81 -4.07 5.01
N ALA A 12 -36.01 -2.75 4.97
CA ALA A 12 -34.92 -1.83 4.69
C ALA A 12 -33.82 -2.02 5.75
N PRO A 13 -32.52 -2.00 5.37
CA PRO A 13 -31.45 -2.20 6.32
C PRO A 13 -31.43 -1.09 7.38
N ASP A 14 -31.38 -1.47 8.66
CA ASP A 14 -31.29 -0.52 9.76
C ASP A 14 -30.01 0.35 9.65
N ALA A 15 -30.03 1.55 10.23
CA ALA A 15 -28.92 2.51 10.18
C ALA A 15 -27.54 1.93 10.56
N PRO A 16 -27.40 1.04 11.57
CA PRO A 16 -26.12 0.39 11.89
C PRO A 16 -25.60 -0.52 10.78
N THR A 17 -26.50 -1.24 10.10
CA THR A 17 -26.16 -2.12 8.97
C THR A 17 -25.68 -1.32 7.77
N THR A 18 -26.34 -0.19 7.49
CA THR A 18 -25.91 0.73 6.43
C THR A 18 -24.53 1.33 6.73
N HIS A 19 -24.30 1.76 7.97
CA HIS A 19 -22.99 2.27 8.40
C HIS A 19 -21.88 1.21 8.31
N PHE A 20 -22.16 -0.04 8.72
CA PHE A 20 -21.21 -1.15 8.62
C PHE A 20 -20.82 -1.45 7.16
N HIS A 21 -21.79 -1.49 6.24
CA HIS A 21 -21.51 -1.66 4.80
C HIS A 21 -20.68 -0.51 4.22
N SER A 22 -20.93 0.72 4.66
CA SER A 22 -20.13 1.88 4.28
C SER A 22 -18.67 1.70 4.73
N LEU A 23 -18.43 1.32 5.99
CA LEU A 23 -17.08 1.05 6.50
C LEU A 23 -16.36 -0.07 5.73
N LEU A 24 -17.05 -1.16 5.41
CA LEU A 24 -16.50 -2.24 4.59
C LEU A 24 -16.09 -1.75 3.19
N THR A 25 -16.91 -0.89 2.59
CA THR A 25 -16.62 -0.30 1.27
C THR A 25 -15.39 0.61 1.34
N HIS A 26 -15.32 1.47 2.35
CA HIS A 26 -14.18 2.37 2.56
C HIS A 26 -12.86 1.60 2.79
N ILE A 27 -12.87 0.57 3.63
CA ILE A 27 -11.69 -0.25 3.89
C ILE A 27 -11.28 -1.07 2.65
N THR A 28 -12.25 -1.55 1.86
CA THR A 28 -11.95 -2.24 0.61
C THR A 28 -11.24 -1.33 -0.38
N TYR A 29 -11.75 -0.11 -0.57
CA TYR A 29 -11.12 0.90 -1.43
C TYR A 29 -9.72 1.27 -0.93
N SER A 30 -9.58 1.53 0.36
CA SER A 30 -8.30 1.91 0.97
C SER A 30 -7.22 0.85 0.76
N THR A 31 -7.56 -0.44 0.90
CA THR A 31 -6.61 -1.54 0.66
C THR A 31 -6.19 -1.65 -0.81
N GLN A 32 -7.09 -1.38 -1.76
CA GLN A 32 -6.72 -1.35 -3.19
C GLN A 32 -5.73 -0.20 -3.47
N SER A 33 -5.97 0.97 -2.88
CA SER A 33 -5.05 2.10 -2.96
C SER A 33 -3.69 1.79 -2.33
N LEU A 34 -3.66 1.16 -1.15
CA LEU A 34 -2.41 0.74 -0.49
C LEU A 34 -1.64 -0.28 -1.32
N THR A 35 -2.33 -1.29 -1.87
CA THR A 35 -1.70 -2.30 -2.74
C THR A 35 -1.04 -1.64 -3.96
N THR A 36 -1.70 -0.64 -4.54
CA THR A 36 -1.15 0.12 -5.67
C THR A 36 0.09 0.90 -5.25
N LEU A 37 0.01 1.61 -4.12
CA LEU A 37 1.13 2.39 -3.60
C LEU A 37 2.32 1.51 -3.21
N HIS A 38 2.08 0.34 -2.63
CA HIS A 38 3.09 -0.67 -2.33
C HIS A 38 3.83 -1.10 -3.59
N LYS A 39 3.11 -1.44 -4.66
CA LYS A 39 3.73 -1.83 -5.94
C LYS A 39 4.57 -0.71 -6.54
N GLN A 40 4.07 0.53 -6.46
CA GLN A 40 4.79 1.70 -6.96
C GLN A 40 6.09 1.95 -6.17
N THR A 41 6.03 1.93 -4.84
CA THR A 41 7.24 2.12 -4.01
C THR A 41 8.25 1.00 -4.23
N GLN A 42 7.81 -0.25 -4.33
CA GLN A 42 8.69 -1.39 -4.63
C GLN A 42 9.36 -1.27 -6.01
N SER A 43 8.59 -0.86 -7.03
CA SER A 43 9.12 -0.59 -8.36
C SER A 43 10.16 0.53 -8.34
N GLU A 44 9.88 1.63 -7.66
CA GLU A 44 10.77 2.77 -7.57
C GLU A 44 12.08 2.42 -6.83
N LEU A 45 12.00 1.68 -5.73
CA LEU A 45 13.18 1.17 -5.02
C LEU A 45 14.03 0.25 -5.90
N SER A 46 13.39 -0.56 -6.75
CA SER A 46 14.10 -1.45 -7.68
C SER A 46 14.83 -0.66 -8.77
N LEU A 47 14.19 0.39 -9.31
CA LEU A 47 14.82 1.30 -10.27
C LEU A 47 16.01 2.04 -9.65
N LEU A 48 15.85 2.51 -8.42
CA LEU A 48 16.93 3.15 -7.66
C LEU A 48 18.10 2.19 -7.41
N ALA A 49 17.83 0.94 -7.03
CA ALA A 49 18.88 -0.06 -6.84
C ALA A 49 19.68 -0.30 -8.14
N ALA A 50 18.98 -0.39 -9.28
CA ALA A 50 19.63 -0.50 -10.58
C ALA A 50 20.45 0.75 -10.94
N TYR A 51 19.92 1.95 -10.64
CA TYR A 51 20.62 3.21 -10.82
C TYR A 51 21.92 3.25 -10.02
N PHE A 52 21.88 2.94 -8.72
CA PHE A 52 23.08 2.96 -7.87
C PHE A 52 24.11 1.93 -8.31
N SER A 53 23.68 0.74 -8.72
CA SER A 53 24.58 -0.28 -9.29
C SER A 53 25.31 0.25 -10.53
N SER A 54 24.56 0.85 -11.47
CA SER A 54 25.12 1.46 -12.69
C SER A 54 26.04 2.65 -12.40
N ALA A 55 25.63 3.53 -11.47
CA ALA A 55 26.42 4.69 -11.07
C ALA A 55 27.73 4.29 -10.41
N ASN A 56 27.71 3.29 -9.52
CA ASN A 56 28.91 2.74 -8.90
C ASN A 56 29.86 2.11 -9.92
N SER A 57 29.33 1.36 -10.90
CA SER A 57 30.13 0.81 -12.00
C SER A 57 30.80 1.94 -12.81
N THR A 58 30.06 2.99 -13.13
CA THR A 58 30.58 4.19 -13.82
C THR A 58 31.70 4.86 -13.02
N LEU A 59 31.51 5.05 -11.71
CA LEU A 59 32.52 5.63 -10.84
C LEU A 59 33.78 4.75 -10.74
N ALA A 60 33.62 3.43 -10.72
CA ALA A 60 34.74 2.49 -10.73
C ALA A 60 35.55 2.59 -12.03
N ALA A 61 34.88 2.70 -13.18
CA ALA A 61 35.53 2.86 -14.49
C ALA A 61 36.27 4.21 -14.62
N LEU A 62 35.75 5.27 -14.01
CA LEU A 62 36.38 6.60 -14.01
C LEU A 62 37.58 6.70 -13.06
N LYS A 63 37.66 5.86 -12.02
CA LYS A 63 38.71 5.90 -10.99
C LYS A 63 40.14 5.83 -11.55
N PRO A 64 40.52 4.88 -12.43
CA PRO A 64 41.88 4.85 -12.99
C PRO A 64 42.16 6.03 -13.92
N LEU A 65 41.16 6.50 -14.67
CA LEU A 65 41.30 7.60 -15.62
C LEU A 65 41.50 8.94 -14.90
N ALA A 66 40.84 9.14 -13.76
CA ALA A 66 40.96 10.32 -12.92
C ALA A 66 42.23 10.32 -12.04
N HIS A 67 43.00 9.22 -12.01
CA HIS A 67 44.16 9.10 -11.13
C HIS A 67 45.31 10.01 -11.58
N PRO A 68 46.06 10.64 -10.66
CA PRO A 68 47.20 11.51 -11.00
C PRO A 68 48.28 10.84 -11.86
N SER A 69 48.43 9.52 -11.76
CA SER A 69 49.39 8.75 -12.57
C SER A 69 48.97 8.57 -14.03
N ASN A 70 47.74 8.92 -14.42
CA ASN A 70 47.34 8.94 -15.83
C ASN A 70 48.12 10.06 -16.53
N PRO A 71 48.97 9.76 -17.52
CA PRO A 71 49.83 10.76 -18.16
C PRO A 71 49.06 11.76 -19.02
N ASN A 72 47.84 11.42 -19.47
CA ASN A 72 47.04 12.31 -20.30
C ASN A 72 46.20 13.28 -19.45
N ALA A 73 46.73 14.51 -19.30
CA ALA A 73 46.14 15.56 -18.46
C ALA A 73 44.71 15.96 -18.87
N VAL A 74 44.41 16.03 -20.18
CA VAL A 74 43.07 16.39 -20.68
C VAL A 74 42.07 15.30 -20.34
N SER A 75 42.41 14.04 -20.60
CA SER A 75 41.55 12.89 -20.26
C SER A 75 41.31 12.78 -18.76
N ARG A 76 42.33 13.08 -17.96
CA ARG A 76 42.26 13.06 -16.50
C ARG A 76 41.33 14.15 -15.98
N ALA A 77 41.45 15.38 -16.47
CA ALA A 77 40.56 16.48 -16.09
C ALA A 77 39.09 16.17 -16.43
N ALA A 78 38.84 15.63 -17.63
CA ALA A 78 37.51 15.21 -18.05
C ALA A 78 36.95 14.08 -17.15
N ALA A 79 37.78 13.09 -16.80
CA ALA A 79 37.36 12.00 -15.91
C ALA A 79 37.09 12.47 -14.47
N VAL A 80 37.87 13.41 -13.94
CA VAL A 80 37.63 14.02 -12.63
C VAL A 80 36.29 14.76 -12.62
N GLU A 81 36.01 15.56 -13.64
CA GLU A 81 34.75 16.31 -13.73
C GLU A 81 33.55 15.38 -13.91
N ALA A 82 33.65 14.37 -14.78
CA ALA A 82 32.62 13.35 -14.94
C ALA A 82 32.34 12.61 -13.63
N ARG A 83 33.40 12.29 -12.86
CA ARG A 83 33.30 11.63 -11.56
C ARG A 83 32.62 12.54 -10.54
N ARG A 84 32.98 13.83 -10.50
CA ARG A 84 32.36 14.84 -9.62
C ARG A 84 30.87 14.98 -9.91
N LYS A 85 30.50 15.14 -11.19
CA LYS A 85 29.10 15.21 -11.61
C LYS A 85 28.33 13.96 -11.20
N LYS A 86 28.93 12.78 -11.42
CA LYS A 86 28.27 11.51 -11.09
C LYS A 86 28.06 11.32 -9.58
N TRP A 87 28.99 11.79 -8.76
CA TRP A 87 28.82 11.84 -7.30
C TRP A 87 27.66 12.74 -6.87
N ALA A 88 27.57 13.95 -7.43
CA ALA A 88 26.46 14.87 -7.13
C ALA A 88 25.11 14.28 -7.52
N GLU A 89 25.03 13.59 -8.67
CA GLU A 89 23.81 12.87 -9.08
C GLU A 89 23.45 11.75 -8.08
N MET A 90 24.44 11.00 -7.59
CA MET A 90 24.20 9.95 -6.59
C MET A 90 23.69 10.51 -5.26
N GLU A 91 24.24 11.64 -4.79
CA GLU A 91 23.77 12.29 -3.57
C GLU A 91 22.31 12.73 -3.69
N ALA A 92 21.92 13.31 -4.83
CA ALA A 92 20.52 13.67 -5.09
C ALA A 92 19.60 12.44 -5.13
N MET A 93 20.08 11.33 -5.72
CA MET A 93 19.31 10.08 -5.75
C MET A 93 19.23 9.38 -4.40
N GLU A 94 20.22 9.55 -3.52
CA GLU A 94 20.16 9.06 -2.13
C GLU A 94 19.09 9.81 -1.33
N GLU A 95 18.95 11.12 -1.53
CA GLU A 95 17.84 11.86 -0.93
C GLU A 95 16.48 11.37 -1.46
N TRP A 96 16.36 11.13 -2.76
CA TRP A 96 15.15 10.54 -3.35
C TRP A 96 14.85 9.16 -2.77
N LYS A 97 15.86 8.29 -2.65
CA LYS A 97 15.75 6.95 -2.03
C LYS A 97 15.19 7.04 -0.61
N ARG A 98 15.70 7.95 0.22
CA ARG A 98 15.17 8.16 1.59
C ARG A 98 13.69 8.55 1.59
N LYS A 99 13.25 9.37 0.64
CA LYS A 99 11.83 9.74 0.51
C LYS A 99 10.98 8.53 0.14
N VAL A 100 11.43 7.72 -0.81
CA VAL A 100 10.73 6.49 -1.23
C VAL A 100 10.67 5.47 -0.09
N GLU A 101 11.77 5.28 0.65
CA GLU A 101 11.82 4.41 1.84
C GLU A 101 10.85 4.87 2.94
N ALA A 102 10.75 6.18 3.18
CA ALA A 102 9.79 6.74 4.14
C ALA A 102 8.34 6.49 3.71
N VAL A 103 8.03 6.59 2.41
CA VAL A 103 6.70 6.25 1.88
C VAL A 103 6.44 4.74 2.00
N ALA A 104 7.42 3.89 1.69
CA ALA A 104 7.30 2.44 1.82
C ALA A 104 7.00 2.02 3.28
N GLU A 105 7.68 2.62 4.26
CA GLU A 105 7.39 2.35 5.68
C GLU A 105 6.01 2.87 6.10
N ASN A 106 5.57 4.01 5.57
CA ASN A 106 4.21 4.51 5.80
C ASN A 106 3.15 3.57 5.21
N VAL A 107 3.38 3.02 4.02
CA VAL A 107 2.51 2.01 3.38
C VAL A 107 2.44 0.78 4.27
N ARG A 108 3.58 0.23 4.67
CA ARG A 108 3.66 -0.96 5.55
C ARG A 108 2.87 -0.77 6.84
N ARG A 109 3.03 0.39 7.50
CA ARG A 109 2.28 0.71 8.73
C ARG A 109 0.77 0.83 8.49
N ARG A 110 0.35 1.40 7.36
CA ARG A 110 -1.07 1.48 7.00
C ARG A 110 -1.67 0.12 6.68
N GLU A 111 -0.92 -0.75 5.99
CA GLU A 111 -1.34 -2.12 5.71
C GLU A 111 -1.58 -2.91 7.01
N GLU A 112 -0.72 -2.75 8.02
CA GLU A 112 -0.94 -3.35 9.34
C GLU A 112 -2.22 -2.85 10.02
N VAL A 113 -2.47 -1.54 9.98
CA VAL A 113 -3.66 -0.94 10.58
C VAL A 113 -4.93 -1.40 9.86
N GLU A 114 -4.91 -1.43 8.52
CA GLU A 114 -6.03 -1.95 7.74
C GLU A 114 -6.26 -3.44 7.97
N GLY A 115 -5.21 -4.22 8.15
CA GLY A 115 -5.31 -5.63 8.54
C GLY A 115 -6.06 -5.80 9.86
N ARG A 116 -5.73 -5.00 10.87
CA ARG A 116 -6.44 -4.99 12.16
C ARG A 116 -7.89 -4.52 12.02
N LEU A 117 -8.14 -3.46 11.26
CA LEU A 117 -9.50 -2.95 11.00
C LEU A 117 -10.38 -4.00 10.31
N ARG A 118 -9.83 -4.74 9.34
CA ARG A 118 -10.51 -5.85 8.68
C ARG A 118 -10.84 -6.98 9.65
N GLY A 119 -9.94 -7.28 10.59
CA GLY A 119 -10.18 -8.25 11.67
C GLY A 119 -11.38 -7.84 12.52
N MET A 120 -11.36 -6.61 13.04
CA MET A 120 -12.47 -6.09 13.86
C MET A 120 -13.80 -6.03 13.10
N LEU A 121 -13.80 -5.63 11.82
CA LEU A 121 -15.02 -5.64 11.02
C LEU A 121 -15.58 -7.04 10.80
N ARG A 122 -14.72 -8.06 10.69
CA ARG A 122 -15.16 -9.45 10.59
C ARG A 122 -15.86 -9.89 11.87
N GLU A 123 -15.25 -9.64 13.02
CA GLU A 123 -15.83 -9.96 14.33
C GLU A 123 -17.19 -9.25 14.54
N ILE A 124 -17.28 -7.96 14.18
CA ILE A 124 -18.55 -7.22 14.25
C ILE A 124 -19.59 -7.83 13.30
N GLY A 125 -19.18 -8.21 12.08
CA GLY A 125 -20.07 -8.86 11.12
C GLY A 125 -20.63 -10.18 11.64
N GLU A 126 -19.80 -11.00 12.29
CA GLU A 126 -20.21 -12.25 12.92
C GLU A 126 -21.26 -12.00 14.02
N VAL A 127 -21.01 -11.06 14.93
CA VAL A 127 -21.95 -10.67 15.98
C VAL A 127 -23.27 -10.12 15.41
N MET A 128 -23.21 -9.33 14.34
CA MET A 128 -24.41 -8.81 13.68
C MET A 128 -25.25 -9.93 13.06
N VAL A 129 -24.61 -10.93 12.44
CA VAL A 129 -25.30 -12.11 11.89
C VAL A 129 -25.95 -12.92 13.02
N GLU A 130 -25.22 -13.19 14.11
CA GLU A 130 -25.77 -13.89 15.28
C GLU A 130 -26.99 -13.17 15.87
N ARG A 131 -26.91 -11.84 15.99
CA ARG A 131 -28.02 -11.01 16.49
C ARG A 131 -29.26 -11.09 15.59
N GLU A 132 -29.10 -11.02 14.27
CA GLU A 132 -30.25 -11.11 13.37
C GLU A 132 -30.84 -12.52 13.29
N VAL A 133 -30.02 -13.56 13.44
CA VAL A 133 -30.51 -14.95 13.62
C VAL A 133 -31.33 -15.07 14.91
N LEU A 134 -30.83 -14.56 16.03
CA LEU A 134 -31.53 -14.60 17.32
C LEU A 134 -32.86 -13.82 17.29
N LYS A 135 -32.89 -12.65 16.64
CA LYS A 135 -34.14 -11.89 16.45
C LYS A 135 -35.13 -12.60 15.53
N GLY A 136 -34.66 -13.23 14.45
CA GLY A 136 -35.51 -14.02 13.55
C GLY A 136 -36.13 -15.25 14.22
N ILE A 137 -35.44 -15.82 15.22
CA ILE A 137 -35.99 -16.89 16.07
C ILE A 137 -37.01 -16.32 17.08
N GLY A 138 -36.76 -15.13 17.65
CA GLY A 138 -37.68 -14.46 18.58
C GLY A 138 -39.01 -14.01 17.96
N GLU A 139 -38.99 -13.47 16.74
CA GLU A 139 -40.23 -13.09 16.01
C GLU A 139 -41.10 -14.32 15.65
N GLY A 140 -40.51 -15.53 15.60
CA GLY A 140 -41.24 -16.78 15.39
C GLY A 140 -41.93 -17.33 16.64
N VAL A 141 -41.53 -16.90 17.84
CA VAL A 141 -42.14 -17.33 19.12
C VAL A 141 -43.27 -16.38 19.53
N ASP A 142 -43.12 -15.07 19.31
CA ASP A 142 -44.16 -14.07 19.62
C ASP A 142 -45.38 -14.13 18.67
N ALA A 143 -45.27 -14.80 17.51
CA ALA A 143 -46.39 -15.01 16.59
C ALA A 143 -47.24 -16.25 16.93
N VAL A 144 -46.87 -17.02 17.96
CA VAL A 144 -47.50 -18.31 18.32
C VAL A 144 -48.11 -18.31 19.73
N LEU A 145 -48.06 -17.19 20.46
CA LEU A 145 -48.78 -16.99 21.74
C LEU A 145 -49.90 -15.96 21.59
#